data_AF-A0A5R8P8Q7-F1
#
_entry.id   AF-A0A5R8P8Q7-F1
#
_cell.length_a   1.000
_cell.length_b   1.000
_cell.length_c   1.000
_cell.angle_alpha   90.00
_cell.angle_beta   90.00
_cell.angle_gamma   90.00
#
_symmetry.space_group_name_H-M   'P 1'
#
loop_
_entity.id
_entity.type
_entity.pdbx_description
1 polymer ?
#
loop_
_entity_poly.entity_id
_entity_poly.type
_entity_poly.pdbx_seq_one_letter_code
_entity_poly.pdbx_strand_id
1 'polypeptide(L)'
;MSQVSAHRKSLIDLSPPPAELLDKIAVAMTKPVNIKRWYALVVAVCLAMIIVTLLMLIYVMPEGSDVAGTVEFYAKYNWLLRGVSAFLALLFVVAAVWSAAFISTLWAADTSKNRVLAWSALFSEVLVLGLFFVESGIFAGTVLLSGNASDEIIHALHITVLVSAALLGPVWIPFAWAAWLISRRSGLFPAWLNNLCLIVIVIDLCTLTGVFTLSGPLNGANGLIGAFSGVLGPVVWIGGLFAWEIVDWARQRTSESTASKSTSKGTRA
;
A
#
# COMPACT_ATOMS: atom_id res chain seq x y z
N MET A 1 -43.02 -28.47 29.54
CA MET A 1 -41.54 -28.42 29.66
C MET A 1 -40.96 -28.75 28.30
N SER A 2 -40.61 -27.71 27.53
CA SER A 2 -40.15 -27.82 26.14
C SER A 2 -38.62 -27.78 26.13
N GLN A 3 -37.98 -28.85 25.64
CA GLN A 3 -36.54 -28.88 25.42
C GLN A 3 -36.22 -28.05 24.16
N VAL A 4 -35.72 -26.84 24.38
CA VAL A 4 -35.14 -26.00 23.34
C VAL A 4 -33.78 -26.60 22.96
N SER A 5 -33.77 -27.33 21.84
CA SER A 5 -32.56 -27.76 21.14
C SER A 5 -31.73 -26.54 20.76
N ALA A 6 -30.63 -26.32 21.47
CA ALA A 6 -29.61 -25.35 21.13
C ALA A 6 -28.93 -25.80 19.83
N HIS A 7 -29.39 -25.25 18.70
CA HIS A 7 -28.75 -25.38 17.40
C HIS A 7 -27.48 -24.52 17.41
N ARG A 8 -26.39 -25.07 17.94
CA ARG A 8 -25.06 -24.48 17.90
C ARG A 8 -24.59 -24.51 16.45
N LYS A 9 -24.87 -23.43 15.71
CA LYS A 9 -24.27 -23.18 14.38
C LYS A 9 -22.77 -23.40 14.51
N SER A 10 -22.24 -24.36 13.75
CA SER A 10 -20.82 -24.63 13.70
C SER A 10 -20.11 -23.34 13.31
N LEU A 11 -19.15 -22.94 14.14
CA LEU A 11 -18.11 -22.01 13.75
C LEU A 11 -17.60 -22.46 12.37
N ILE A 12 -17.58 -21.54 11.42
CA ILE A 12 -16.93 -21.73 10.13
C ILE A 12 -15.55 -22.31 10.45
N ASP A 13 -15.31 -23.53 10.00
CA ASP A 13 -14.04 -24.22 10.15
C ASP A 13 -13.02 -23.44 9.30
N LEU A 14 -12.42 -22.42 9.91
CA LEU A 14 -11.31 -21.62 9.37
C LEU A 14 -10.03 -22.46 9.42
N SER A 15 -10.12 -23.72 9.00
CA SER A 15 -8.95 -24.54 8.76
C SER A 15 -8.11 -23.84 7.69
N PRO A 16 -6.80 -23.64 7.92
CA PRO A 16 -5.92 -23.09 6.91
C PRO A 16 -6.04 -23.92 5.63
N PRO A 17 -5.92 -23.31 4.43
CA PRO A 17 -6.02 -24.05 3.18
C PRO A 17 -5.08 -25.26 3.23
N PRO A 18 -5.52 -26.45 2.79
CA PRO A 18 -4.74 -27.66 2.92
C PRO A 18 -3.36 -27.44 2.30
N ALA A 19 -2.29 -27.81 3.01
CA ALA A 19 -0.91 -27.52 2.61
C ALA A 19 -0.60 -27.92 1.16
N GLU A 20 -1.25 -28.99 0.67
CA GLU A 20 -1.17 -29.44 -0.71
C GLU A 20 -1.67 -28.43 -1.75
N LEU A 21 -2.68 -27.62 -1.43
CA LEU A 21 -3.20 -26.59 -2.35
C LEU A 21 -2.19 -25.44 -2.49
N LEU A 22 -1.63 -24.98 -1.38
CA LEU A 22 -0.60 -23.93 -1.38
C LEU A 22 0.66 -24.39 -2.12
N ASP A 23 1.05 -25.67 -1.95
CA ASP A 23 2.19 -26.24 -2.66
C ASP A 23 1.94 -26.31 -4.17
N LYS A 24 0.73 -26.70 -4.61
CA LYS A 24 0.34 -26.68 -6.03
C LYS A 24 0.39 -25.28 -6.61
N ILE A 25 -0.09 -24.27 -5.87
CA ILE A 25 -0.04 -22.87 -6.29
C ILE A 25 1.41 -22.40 -6.39
N ALA A 26 2.26 -22.70 -5.40
CA ALA A 26 3.66 -22.35 -5.42
C ALA A 26 4.38 -22.96 -6.64
N VAL A 27 4.18 -24.25 -6.92
CA VAL A 27 4.72 -24.93 -8.11
C VAL A 27 4.21 -24.30 -9.41
N ALA A 28 2.95 -23.89 -9.47
CA ALA A 28 2.44 -23.17 -10.64
C ALA A 28 3.13 -21.80 -10.80
N MET A 29 3.36 -21.09 -9.70
CA MET A 29 3.96 -19.76 -9.66
C MET A 29 5.48 -19.72 -9.88
N THR A 30 6.16 -20.86 -9.90
CA THR A 30 7.57 -20.93 -10.32
C THR A 30 7.76 -21.06 -11.84
N LYS A 31 6.68 -21.34 -12.61
CA LYS A 31 6.76 -21.47 -14.07
C LYS A 31 6.97 -20.09 -14.73
N PRO A 32 7.95 -19.94 -15.66
CA PRO A 32 8.24 -18.65 -16.29
C PRO A 32 7.03 -17.97 -16.96
N VAL A 33 6.15 -18.76 -17.59
CA VAL A 33 4.92 -18.25 -18.24
C VAL A 33 3.96 -17.65 -17.22
N ASN A 34 3.81 -18.29 -16.05
CA ASN A 34 2.90 -17.84 -15.01
C ASN A 34 3.45 -16.60 -14.30
N ILE A 35 4.77 -16.52 -14.07
CA ILE A 35 5.43 -15.31 -13.55
C ILE A 35 5.17 -14.12 -14.48
N LYS A 36 5.36 -14.29 -15.80
CA LYS A 36 5.09 -13.23 -16.78
C LYS A 36 3.64 -12.79 -16.77
N ARG A 37 2.69 -13.73 -16.74
CA ARG A 37 1.25 -13.44 -16.69
C ARG A 37 0.86 -12.71 -15.40
N TRP A 38 1.44 -13.13 -14.27
CA TRP A 38 1.22 -12.50 -12.98
C TRP A 38 1.72 -11.05 -12.97
N TYR A 39 2.93 -10.80 -13.42
CA TYR A 39 3.46 -9.43 -13.54
C TYR A 39 2.62 -8.58 -14.49
N ALA A 40 2.20 -9.13 -15.64
CA ALA A 40 1.33 -8.42 -16.57
C ALA A 40 -0.04 -8.08 -15.95
N LEU A 41 -0.62 -8.99 -15.17
CA LEU A 41 -1.86 -8.74 -14.44
C LEU A 41 -1.69 -7.63 -13.41
N VAL A 42 -0.63 -7.68 -12.59
CA VAL A 42 -0.39 -6.63 -11.59
C VAL A 42 -0.17 -5.28 -12.26
N VAL A 43 0.60 -5.21 -13.35
CA VAL A 43 0.77 -3.98 -14.12
C VAL A 43 -0.57 -3.46 -14.64
N ALA A 44 -1.43 -4.33 -15.19
CA ALA A 44 -2.74 -3.94 -15.68
C ALA A 44 -3.63 -3.38 -14.56
N VAL A 45 -3.60 -4.00 -13.37
CA VAL A 45 -4.34 -3.53 -12.18
C VAL A 45 -3.80 -2.18 -11.70
N CYS A 46 -2.47 -2.02 -11.59
CA CYS A 46 -1.86 -0.74 -11.23
C CYS A 46 -2.27 0.37 -12.21
N LEU A 47 -2.17 0.11 -13.52
CA LEU A 47 -2.58 1.06 -14.57
C LEU A 47 -4.06 1.45 -14.45
N ALA A 48 -4.94 0.46 -14.23
CA ALA A 48 -6.36 0.72 -14.04
C ALA A 48 -6.62 1.60 -12.80
N MET A 49 -5.96 1.32 -11.67
CA MET A 49 -6.09 2.14 -10.45
C MET A 49 -5.59 3.56 -10.68
N ILE A 50 -4.45 3.73 -11.34
CA ILE A 50 -3.90 5.05 -11.68
C ILE A 50 -4.89 5.85 -12.55
N ILE A 51 -5.41 5.23 -13.62
CA ILE A 51 -6.36 5.87 -14.53
C ILE A 51 -7.62 6.29 -13.77
N VAL A 52 -8.22 5.39 -12.99
CA VAL A 52 -9.43 5.69 -12.22
C VAL A 52 -9.19 6.85 -11.26
N THR A 53 -8.07 6.83 -10.51
CA THR A 53 -7.76 7.92 -9.58
C THR A 53 -7.53 9.24 -10.29
N LEU A 54 -6.80 9.26 -11.40
CA LEU A 54 -6.62 10.48 -12.22
C LEU A 54 -7.96 11.02 -12.73
N LEU A 55 -8.84 10.16 -13.22
CA LEU A 55 -10.17 10.57 -13.66
C LEU A 55 -11.00 11.14 -12.50
N MET A 56 -10.92 10.57 -11.29
CA MET A 56 -11.58 11.15 -10.12
C MET A 56 -11.00 12.52 -9.75
N LEU A 57 -9.67 12.66 -9.73
CA LEU A 57 -9.02 13.94 -9.41
C LEU A 57 -9.39 15.04 -10.42
N ILE A 58 -9.47 14.70 -11.72
CA ILE A 58 -9.74 15.66 -12.79
C ILE A 58 -11.23 16.02 -12.89
N TYR A 59 -12.12 15.02 -12.80
CA TYR A 59 -13.54 15.21 -13.14
C TYR A 59 -14.49 15.25 -11.95
N VAL A 60 -14.04 14.84 -10.77
CA VAL A 60 -14.91 14.69 -9.59
C VAL A 60 -14.45 15.55 -8.41
N MET A 61 -13.14 15.69 -8.20
CA MET A 61 -12.60 16.43 -7.07
C MET A 61 -12.68 17.95 -7.31
N PRO A 62 -13.16 18.74 -6.33
CA PRO A 62 -13.17 20.20 -6.43
C PRO A 62 -11.74 20.76 -6.53
N GLU A 63 -11.60 21.95 -7.12
CA GLU A 63 -10.34 22.67 -7.07
C GLU A 63 -10.01 23.09 -5.63
N GLY A 64 -8.71 23.08 -5.29
CA GLY A 64 -8.27 23.42 -3.94
C GLY A 64 -8.62 24.83 -3.48
N SER A 65 -9.02 25.72 -4.39
CA SER A 65 -9.48 27.08 -4.06
C SER A 65 -11.00 27.25 -4.01
N ASP A 66 -11.77 26.21 -4.38
CA ASP A 66 -13.22 26.28 -4.49
C ASP A 66 -13.92 25.77 -3.22
N VAL A 67 -14.22 26.70 -2.32
CA VAL A 67 -14.93 26.44 -1.06
C VAL A 67 -16.32 25.86 -1.33
N ALA A 68 -17.09 26.47 -2.24
CA ALA A 68 -18.47 26.08 -2.51
C ALA A 68 -18.54 24.69 -3.15
N GLY A 69 -17.69 24.42 -4.14
CA GLY A 69 -17.58 23.11 -4.76
C GLY A 69 -17.13 22.02 -3.79
N THR A 70 -16.29 22.36 -2.80
CA THR A 70 -15.92 21.43 -1.73
C THR A 70 -17.13 21.01 -0.91
N VAL A 71 -17.94 21.97 -0.46
CA VAL A 71 -19.14 21.69 0.34
C VAL A 71 -20.15 20.86 -0.46
N GLU A 72 -20.39 21.23 -1.72
CA GLU A 72 -21.29 20.49 -2.61
C GLU A 72 -20.81 19.05 -2.83
N PHE A 73 -19.51 18.84 -3.03
CA PHE A 73 -18.90 17.51 -3.17
C PHE A 73 -19.20 16.63 -1.94
N TYR A 74 -18.95 17.14 -0.73
CA TYR A 74 -19.21 16.36 0.49
C TYR A 74 -20.71 16.14 0.71
N ALA A 75 -21.58 17.10 0.39
CA ALA A 75 -23.02 16.93 0.49
C ALA A 75 -23.54 15.84 -0.47
N LYS A 76 -23.04 15.84 -1.72
CA LYS A 76 -23.45 14.91 -2.77
C LYS A 76 -22.94 13.49 -2.53
N TYR A 77 -21.70 13.33 -2.08
CA TYR A 77 -21.03 12.03 -1.99
C TYR A 77 -20.86 11.51 -0.56
N ASN A 78 -21.45 12.15 0.46
CA ASN A 78 -21.21 11.85 1.88
C ASN A 78 -21.24 10.35 2.20
N TRP A 79 -22.27 9.64 1.74
CA TRP A 79 -22.44 8.20 2.02
C TRP A 79 -21.32 7.35 1.40
N LEU A 80 -20.94 7.66 0.15
CA LEU A 80 -19.81 7.02 -0.52
C LEU A 80 -18.51 7.30 0.24
N LEU A 81 -18.29 8.55 0.64
CA LEU A 81 -17.07 8.97 1.34
C LEU A 81 -16.96 8.30 2.72
N ARG A 82 -18.07 8.05 3.43
CA ARG A 82 -18.07 7.22 4.66
C ARG A 82 -17.60 5.80 4.38
N GLY A 83 -18.09 5.21 3.30
CA GLY A 83 -17.65 3.89 2.82
C GLY A 83 -16.15 3.88 2.51
N VAL A 84 -15.65 4.93 1.84
CA VAL A 84 -14.22 5.12 1.58
C VAL A 84 -13.43 5.25 2.88
N SER A 85 -13.87 6.06 3.85
CA SER A 85 -13.20 6.18 5.15
C SER A 85 -13.11 4.84 5.88
N ALA A 86 -14.19 4.06 5.88
CA ALA A 86 -14.19 2.72 6.49
C ALA A 86 -13.26 1.75 5.75
N PHE A 87 -13.23 1.83 4.41
CA PHE A 87 -12.32 1.04 3.59
C PHE A 87 -10.85 1.40 3.84
N LEU A 88 -10.50 2.69 3.92
CA LEU A 88 -9.15 3.16 4.25
C LEU A 88 -8.70 2.67 5.63
N ALA A 89 -9.60 2.67 6.62
CA ALA A 89 -9.31 2.14 7.95
C ALA A 89 -9.01 0.62 7.91
N LEU A 90 -9.77 -0.16 7.12
CA LEU A 90 -9.49 -1.59 6.95
C LEU A 90 -8.17 -1.82 6.21
N LEU A 91 -7.95 -1.07 5.13
CA LEU A 91 -6.73 -1.14 4.33
C LEU A 91 -5.49 -0.83 5.18
N PHE A 92 -5.60 0.15 6.09
CA PHE A 92 -4.54 0.48 7.04
C PHE A 92 -4.14 -0.72 7.92
N VAL A 93 -5.12 -1.45 8.47
CA VAL A 93 -4.81 -2.64 9.30
C VAL A 93 -4.06 -3.69 8.49
N VAL A 94 -4.51 -3.94 7.26
CA VAL A 94 -3.84 -4.88 6.35
C VAL A 94 -2.44 -4.40 6.00
N ALA A 95 -2.29 -3.11 5.66
CA ALA A 95 -1.01 -2.50 5.31
C ALA A 95 -0.01 -2.52 6.48
N ALA A 96 -0.45 -2.27 7.71
CA ALA A 96 0.41 -2.31 8.89
C ALA A 96 0.94 -3.73 9.16
N VAL A 97 0.08 -4.75 9.04
CA VAL A 97 0.49 -6.15 9.20
C VAL A 97 1.46 -6.57 8.09
N TRP A 98 1.15 -6.22 6.84
CA TRP A 98 2.01 -6.52 5.70
C TRP A 98 3.37 -5.80 5.81
N SER A 99 3.36 -4.53 6.17
CA SER A 99 4.55 -3.70 6.36
C SER A 99 5.47 -4.25 7.45
N ALA A 100 4.92 -4.71 8.59
CA ALA A 100 5.70 -5.38 9.63
C ALA A 100 6.38 -6.68 9.13
N ALA A 101 5.66 -7.49 8.32
CA ALA A 101 6.22 -8.68 7.71
C ALA A 101 7.33 -8.32 6.71
N PHE A 102 7.12 -7.30 5.87
CA PHE A 102 8.10 -6.86 4.88
C PHE A 102 9.36 -6.26 5.52
N ILE A 103 9.21 -5.43 6.55
CA ILE A 103 10.34 -4.91 7.34
C ILE A 103 11.15 -6.05 7.95
N SER A 104 10.51 -7.15 8.37
CA SER A 104 11.23 -8.33 8.87
C SER A 104 12.10 -8.97 7.79
N THR A 105 11.65 -8.99 6.53
CA THR A 105 12.45 -9.43 5.37
C THR A 105 13.65 -8.51 5.14
N LEU A 106 13.45 -7.19 5.14
CA LEU A 106 14.54 -6.22 5.03
C LEU A 106 15.53 -6.35 6.19
N TRP A 107 15.02 -6.54 7.40
CA TRP A 107 15.82 -6.74 8.60
C TRP A 107 16.71 -7.97 8.46
N ALA A 108 16.18 -9.10 8.01
CA ALA A 108 16.94 -10.33 7.79
C ALA A 108 18.03 -10.16 6.72
N ALA A 109 17.78 -9.36 5.69
CA ALA A 109 18.70 -9.11 4.59
C ALA A 109 19.75 -8.01 4.88
N ASP A 110 19.58 -7.20 5.92
CA ASP A 110 20.46 -6.07 6.22
C ASP A 110 21.78 -6.53 6.85
N THR A 111 22.87 -6.33 6.09
CA THR A 111 24.25 -6.62 6.51
C THR A 111 24.98 -5.42 7.11
N SER A 112 24.33 -4.25 7.24
CA SER A 112 24.93 -3.07 7.84
C SER A 112 25.20 -3.26 9.34
N LYS A 113 26.24 -2.58 9.86
CA LYS A 113 26.55 -2.60 11.30
C LYS A 113 25.32 -2.16 12.09
N ASN A 114 24.91 -2.96 13.09
CA ASN A 114 23.71 -2.73 13.91
C ASN A 114 22.38 -2.65 13.12
N ARG A 115 22.34 -3.12 11.86
CA ARG A 115 21.16 -3.07 10.98
C ARG A 115 20.58 -1.67 10.83
N VAL A 116 21.46 -0.66 10.69
CA VAL A 116 21.08 0.76 10.62
C VAL A 116 20.13 1.03 9.45
N LEU A 117 20.30 0.35 8.31
CA LEU A 117 19.41 0.54 7.15
C LEU A 117 18.01 0.01 7.44
N ALA A 118 17.88 -1.16 8.07
CA ALA A 118 16.59 -1.70 8.48
C ALA A 118 15.90 -0.81 9.52
N TRP A 119 16.66 -0.21 10.45
CA TRP A 119 16.13 0.81 11.35
C TRP A 119 15.63 2.05 10.62
N SER A 120 16.39 2.57 9.64
CA SER A 120 15.94 3.70 8.82
C SER A 120 14.65 3.39 8.07
N ALA A 121 14.54 2.20 7.49
CA ALA A 121 13.32 1.73 6.84
C ALA A 121 12.15 1.67 7.84
N LEU A 122 12.34 1.02 8.99
CA LEU A 122 11.29 0.88 10.00
C LEU A 122 10.78 2.24 10.50
N PHE A 123 11.66 3.17 10.85
CA PHE A 123 11.24 4.49 11.36
C PHE A 123 10.50 5.30 10.29
N SER A 124 11.01 5.31 9.06
CA SER A 124 10.36 5.99 7.93
C SER A 124 8.97 5.42 7.68
N GLU A 125 8.83 4.10 7.69
CA GLU A 125 7.56 3.40 7.49
C GLU A 125 6.55 3.68 8.62
N VAL A 126 7.00 3.69 9.89
CA VAL A 126 6.15 4.08 11.04
C VAL A 126 5.66 5.51 10.90
N LEU A 127 6.49 6.44 10.42
CA LEU A 127 6.10 7.82 10.18
C LEU A 127 5.08 7.94 9.05
N VAL A 128 5.28 7.22 7.94
CA VAL A 128 4.32 7.18 6.81
C VAL A 128 2.97 6.62 7.26
N LEU A 129 2.96 5.48 7.95
CA LEU A 129 1.74 4.88 8.48
C LEU A 129 1.05 5.81 9.49
N GLY A 130 1.82 6.50 10.33
CA GLY A 130 1.30 7.49 11.28
C GLY A 130 0.66 8.70 10.58
N LEU A 131 1.32 9.27 9.58
CA LEU A 131 0.78 10.38 8.79
C LEU A 131 -0.49 9.96 8.03
N PHE A 132 -0.47 8.79 7.39
CA PHE A 132 -1.64 8.25 6.71
C PHE A 132 -2.82 8.04 7.66
N PHE A 133 -2.57 7.63 8.91
CA PHE A 133 -3.61 7.50 9.93
C PHE A 133 -4.20 8.86 10.33
N VAL A 134 -3.35 9.86 10.54
CA VAL A 134 -3.80 11.24 10.82
C VAL A 134 -4.65 11.76 9.66
N GLU A 135 -4.20 11.60 8.42
CA GLU A 135 -4.92 12.03 7.22
C GLU A 135 -6.25 11.34 7.05
N SER A 136 -6.28 10.02 7.24
CA SER A 136 -7.52 9.23 7.21
C SER A 136 -8.50 9.69 8.29
N GLY A 137 -7.99 10.05 9.47
CA GLY A 137 -8.77 10.61 10.58
C GLY A 137 -9.35 11.98 10.26
N ILE A 138 -8.55 12.89 9.69
CA ILE A 138 -9.01 14.22 9.26
C ILE A 138 -10.05 14.07 8.13
N PHE A 139 -9.79 13.20 7.16
CA PHE A 139 -10.74 12.90 6.08
C PHE A 139 -12.07 12.37 6.63
N ALA A 140 -12.03 11.36 7.50
CA ALA A 140 -13.23 10.82 8.14
C ALA A 140 -13.96 11.88 8.98
N GLY A 141 -13.22 12.69 9.73
CA GLY A 141 -13.75 13.84 10.46
C GLY A 141 -14.47 14.83 9.56
N THR A 142 -13.88 15.16 8.41
CA THR A 142 -14.48 16.04 7.39
C THR A 142 -15.81 15.48 6.88
N VAL A 143 -15.84 14.18 6.58
CA VAL A 143 -17.06 13.49 6.13
C VAL A 143 -18.16 13.53 7.20
N LEU A 144 -17.81 13.32 8.47
CA LEU A 144 -18.77 13.31 9.58
C LEU A 144 -19.28 14.72 9.95
N LEU A 145 -18.42 15.73 9.82
CA LEU A 145 -18.75 17.14 10.10
C LEU A 145 -19.51 17.80 8.96
N SER A 146 -19.45 17.27 7.74
CA SER A 146 -20.19 17.81 6.59
C SER A 146 -21.69 17.93 6.90
N GLY A 147 -22.24 19.13 6.65
CA GLY A 147 -23.62 19.50 6.98
C GLY A 147 -23.87 19.86 8.46
N ASN A 148 -22.85 19.78 9.31
CA ASN A 148 -22.93 20.05 10.75
C ASN A 148 -21.88 21.09 11.25
N ALA A 149 -21.00 21.55 10.36
CA ALA A 149 -19.98 22.57 10.62
C ALA A 149 -20.04 23.66 9.55
N SER A 150 -19.34 24.78 9.75
CA SER A 150 -19.30 25.85 8.74
C SER A 150 -18.51 25.41 7.50
N ASP A 151 -18.86 25.99 6.36
CA ASP A 151 -18.30 25.68 5.05
C ASP A 151 -16.77 25.88 5.02
N GLU A 152 -16.28 26.90 5.71
CA GLU A 152 -14.85 27.18 5.83
C GLU A 152 -14.10 26.07 6.58
N ILE A 153 -14.73 25.46 7.60
CA ILE A 153 -14.13 24.34 8.35
C ILE A 153 -14.05 23.10 7.45
N ILE A 154 -15.12 22.78 6.71
CA ILE A 154 -15.14 21.64 5.80
C ILE A 154 -14.07 21.79 4.72
N HIS A 155 -13.98 22.98 4.13
CA HIS A 155 -12.96 23.27 3.13
C HIS A 155 -11.55 23.22 3.72
N ALA A 156 -11.31 23.84 4.89
CA ALA A 156 -10.00 23.81 5.53
C ALA A 156 -9.52 22.38 5.85
N LEU A 157 -10.41 21.51 6.35
CA LEU A 157 -10.07 20.11 6.61
C LEU A 157 -9.79 19.33 5.32
N HIS A 158 -10.57 19.57 4.26
CA HIS A 158 -10.34 18.97 2.95
C HIS A 158 -8.95 19.33 2.39
N ILE A 159 -8.61 20.61 2.38
CA ILE A 159 -7.30 21.09 1.91
C ILE A 159 -6.17 20.57 2.79
N THR A 160 -6.39 20.49 4.11
CA THR A 160 -5.38 19.97 5.04
C THR A 160 -4.98 18.54 4.67
N VAL A 161 -5.95 17.66 4.39
CA VAL A 161 -5.67 16.26 3.98
C VAL A 161 -4.85 16.22 2.68
N LEU A 162 -5.21 17.02 1.69
CA LEU A 162 -4.54 16.96 0.38
C LEU A 162 -3.14 17.54 0.42
N VAL A 163 -2.94 18.65 1.13
CA VAL A 163 -1.63 19.28 1.27
C VAL A 163 -0.72 18.41 2.15
N SER A 164 -1.23 17.84 3.23
CA SER A 164 -0.41 16.96 4.07
C SER A 164 0.00 15.69 3.34
N ALA A 165 -0.83 15.17 2.43
CA ALA A 165 -0.50 13.96 1.65
C ALA A 165 0.77 14.15 0.81
N ALA A 166 1.09 15.38 0.40
CA ALA A 166 2.36 15.67 -0.29
C ALA A 166 3.60 15.44 0.60
N LEU A 167 3.45 15.47 1.93
CA LEU A 167 4.50 15.18 2.90
C LEU A 167 4.76 13.68 3.08
N LEU A 168 3.88 12.80 2.61
CA LEU A 168 4.09 11.36 2.66
C LEU A 168 5.32 10.94 1.84
N GLY A 169 5.49 11.52 0.64
CA GLY A 169 6.63 11.21 -0.24
C GLY A 169 7.99 11.42 0.44
N PRO A 170 8.33 12.64 0.92
CA PRO A 170 9.63 12.93 1.50
C PRO A 170 9.91 12.11 2.75
N VAL A 171 8.88 11.78 3.52
CA VAL A 171 8.97 10.93 4.71
C VAL A 171 9.22 9.47 4.35
N TRP A 172 8.85 9.04 3.13
CA TRP A 172 9.06 7.68 2.63
C TRP A 172 10.41 7.47 1.90
N ILE A 173 11.07 8.55 1.46
CA ILE A 173 12.40 8.47 0.82
C ILE A 173 13.41 7.63 1.62
N PRO A 174 13.57 7.80 2.95
CA PRO A 174 14.54 7.02 3.71
C PRO A 174 14.26 5.51 3.66
N PHE A 175 12.99 5.11 3.61
CA PHE A 175 12.60 3.72 3.43
C PHE A 175 12.98 3.21 2.04
N ALA A 176 12.60 3.91 0.96
CA ALA A 176 12.92 3.48 -0.41
C ALA A 176 14.44 3.39 -0.63
N TRP A 177 15.19 4.34 -0.08
CA TRP A 177 16.65 4.37 -0.10
C TRP A 177 17.27 3.21 0.68
N ALA A 178 16.80 2.94 1.89
CA ALA A 178 17.28 1.83 2.71
C ALA A 178 16.98 0.48 2.04
N ALA A 179 15.77 0.28 1.52
CA ALA A 179 15.38 -0.94 0.81
C ALA A 179 16.25 -1.18 -0.43
N TRP A 180 16.52 -0.12 -1.21
CA TRP A 180 17.44 -0.17 -2.35
C TRP A 180 18.87 -0.55 -1.92
N LEU A 181 19.43 0.10 -0.90
CA LEU A 181 20.79 -0.20 -0.42
C LEU A 181 20.91 -1.62 0.14
N ILE A 182 19.93 -2.06 0.93
CA ILE A 182 19.87 -3.43 1.45
C ILE A 182 19.86 -4.40 0.27
N SER A 183 18.94 -4.21 -0.69
CA SER A 183 18.86 -5.10 -1.85
C SER A 183 20.13 -5.11 -2.69
N ARG A 184 20.79 -3.97 -2.90
CA ARG A 184 22.03 -3.91 -3.69
C ARG A 184 23.16 -4.69 -3.04
N ARG A 185 23.16 -4.81 -1.71
CA ARG A 185 24.18 -5.52 -0.93
C ARG A 185 23.87 -7.01 -0.79
N SER A 186 22.60 -7.37 -0.61
CA SER A 186 22.18 -8.76 -0.37
C SER A 186 21.72 -9.50 -1.62
N GLY A 187 21.43 -8.77 -2.71
CA GLY A 187 20.80 -9.35 -3.91
C GLY A 187 19.31 -9.65 -3.73
N LEU A 188 18.65 -9.09 -2.70
CA LEU A 188 17.26 -9.39 -2.35
C LEU A 188 16.28 -9.14 -3.51
N PHE A 189 16.34 -7.97 -4.13
CA PHE A 189 15.45 -7.60 -5.23
C PHE A 189 16.09 -7.83 -6.61
N PRO A 190 15.27 -8.18 -7.62
CA PRO A 190 15.68 -8.13 -9.01
C PRO A 190 15.99 -6.69 -9.45
N ALA A 191 16.73 -6.54 -10.56
CA ALA A 191 17.18 -5.24 -11.06
C ALA A 191 16.03 -4.23 -11.30
N TRP A 192 14.90 -4.69 -11.83
CA TRP A 192 13.76 -3.82 -12.10
C TRP A 192 13.14 -3.23 -10.82
N LEU A 193 13.11 -3.99 -9.72
CA LEU A 193 12.55 -3.52 -8.45
C LEU A 193 13.52 -2.57 -7.74
N ASN A 194 14.83 -2.79 -7.90
CA ASN A 194 15.83 -1.79 -7.50
C ASN A 194 15.69 -0.47 -8.27
N ASN A 195 15.45 -0.53 -9.59
CA ASN A 195 15.18 0.66 -10.38
C ASN A 195 13.89 1.35 -9.94
N LEU A 196 12.87 0.57 -9.55
CA LEU A 196 11.63 1.11 -9.04
C LEU A 196 11.81 1.88 -7.73
N CYS A 197 12.65 1.40 -6.80
CA CYS A 197 12.99 2.17 -5.59
C CYS A 197 13.61 3.54 -5.94
N LEU A 198 14.50 3.59 -6.94
CA LEU A 198 15.10 4.85 -7.38
C LEU A 198 14.06 5.79 -8.02
N ILE A 199 13.16 5.25 -8.83
CA ILE A 199 12.06 6.02 -9.42
C ILE A 199 11.16 6.61 -8.32
N VAL A 200 10.83 5.83 -7.29
CA VAL A 200 10.06 6.31 -6.14
C VAL A 200 10.75 7.46 -5.44
N ILE A 201 12.06 7.36 -5.15
CA ILE A 201 12.81 8.46 -4.54
C ILE A 201 12.71 9.74 -5.37
N VAL A 202 12.81 9.65 -6.70
CA VAL A 202 12.70 10.81 -7.59
C VAL A 202 11.29 11.40 -7.54
N ILE A 203 10.26 10.56 -7.62
CA ILE A 203 8.85 10.99 -7.51
C ILE A 203 8.62 11.68 -6.17
N ASP A 204 9.07 11.07 -5.07
CA ASP A 204 8.92 11.55 -3.70
C ASP A 204 9.65 12.87 -3.44
N LEU A 205 10.77 13.12 -4.11
CA LEU A 205 11.44 14.43 -4.08
C LEU A 205 10.63 15.51 -4.81
N CYS A 206 9.98 15.17 -5.92
CA CYS A 206 9.16 16.13 -6.67
C CYS A 206 7.94 16.60 -5.86
N THR A 207 7.44 15.79 -4.93
CA THR A 207 6.26 16.12 -4.11
C THR A 207 6.49 17.32 -3.18
N LEU A 208 7.75 17.58 -2.81
CA LEU A 208 8.13 18.78 -2.04
C LEU A 208 7.66 20.06 -2.71
N THR A 209 7.65 20.10 -4.04
CA THR A 209 7.20 21.28 -4.79
C THR A 209 5.68 21.46 -4.78
N GLY A 210 4.92 20.39 -4.54
CA GLY A 210 3.46 20.41 -4.44
C GLY A 210 2.94 21.11 -3.18
N VAL A 211 3.73 21.13 -2.09
CA VAL A 211 3.36 21.78 -0.81
C VAL A 211 3.21 23.31 -0.96
N PHE A 212 3.85 23.90 -1.96
CA PHE A 212 3.88 25.36 -2.14
C PHE A 212 2.83 25.90 -3.12
N THR A 213 1.98 25.05 -3.70
CA THR A 213 1.01 25.46 -4.72
C THR A 213 -0.36 24.80 -4.51
N LEU A 214 -1.41 25.63 -4.46
CA LEU A 214 -2.82 25.20 -4.30
C LEU A 214 -3.64 25.31 -5.59
N SER A 215 -3.06 25.85 -6.66
CA SER A 215 -3.72 26.08 -7.95
C SER A 215 -2.81 25.78 -9.13
N GLY A 216 -3.41 25.51 -10.30
CA GLY A 216 -2.70 25.16 -11.53
C GLY A 216 -2.33 23.67 -11.67
N PRO A 217 -1.77 23.26 -12.82
CA PRO A 217 -1.61 21.84 -13.17
C PRO A 217 -0.58 21.08 -12.32
N LEU A 218 0.26 21.80 -11.56
CA LEU A 218 1.29 21.21 -10.69
C LEU A 218 0.94 21.31 -9.20
N ASN A 219 -0.27 21.70 -8.84
CA ASN A 219 -0.62 21.88 -7.44
C ASN A 219 -0.62 20.55 -6.65
N GLY A 220 -0.38 20.65 -5.35
CA GLY A 220 -0.34 19.49 -4.45
C GLY A 220 -1.70 18.92 -4.07
N ALA A 221 -2.80 19.65 -4.30
CA ALA A 221 -4.14 19.26 -3.91
C ALA A 221 -4.82 18.31 -4.91
N ASN A 222 -4.93 18.74 -6.17
CA ASN A 222 -5.53 17.98 -7.27
C ASN A 222 -4.73 18.05 -8.59
N GLY A 223 -3.55 18.70 -8.56
CA GLY A 223 -2.65 18.77 -9.71
C GLY A 223 -1.84 17.50 -9.93
N LEU A 224 -1.02 17.50 -10.98
CA LEU A 224 -0.13 16.39 -11.34
C LEU A 224 0.80 16.01 -10.18
N ILE A 225 1.26 16.95 -9.37
CA ILE A 225 2.15 16.62 -8.26
C ILE A 225 1.42 15.81 -7.20
N GLY A 226 0.23 16.25 -6.75
CA GLY A 226 -0.61 15.48 -5.83
C GLY A 226 -0.99 14.10 -6.40
N ALA A 227 -1.30 14.03 -7.70
CA ALA A 227 -1.62 12.78 -8.37
C ALA A 227 -0.42 11.81 -8.48
N PHE A 228 0.77 12.31 -8.79
CA PHE A 228 1.98 11.49 -8.88
C PHE A 228 2.49 11.05 -7.50
N SER A 229 2.44 11.95 -6.52
CA SER A 229 2.93 11.72 -5.15
C SER A 229 2.02 10.78 -4.36
N GLY A 230 0.71 11.05 -4.36
CA GLY A 230 -0.25 10.33 -3.53
C GLY A 230 -0.70 9.00 -4.13
N VAL A 231 -0.49 8.80 -5.44
CA VAL A 231 -1.09 7.67 -6.17
C VAL A 231 -0.04 6.91 -6.95
N LEU A 232 0.65 7.55 -7.91
CA LEU A 232 1.51 6.82 -8.84
C LEU A 232 2.68 6.12 -8.14
N GLY A 233 3.44 6.83 -7.32
CA GLY A 233 4.61 6.28 -6.61
C GLY A 233 4.24 5.08 -5.73
N PRO A 234 3.34 5.25 -4.75
CA PRO A 234 2.92 4.18 -3.86
C PRO A 234 2.24 3.01 -4.60
N VAL A 235 1.32 3.26 -5.54
CA VAL A 235 0.60 2.18 -6.25
C VAL A 235 1.54 1.32 -7.08
N VAL A 236 2.45 1.93 -7.83
CA VAL A 236 3.38 1.18 -8.68
C VAL A 236 4.39 0.44 -7.83
N TRP A 237 4.90 1.05 -6.76
CA TRP A 237 5.86 0.41 -5.87
C TRP A 237 5.27 -0.74 -5.06
N ILE A 238 4.12 -0.53 -4.40
CA ILE A 238 3.43 -1.57 -3.63
C ILE A 238 3.00 -2.70 -4.56
N GLY A 239 2.45 -2.38 -5.74
CA GLY A 239 2.08 -3.37 -6.74
C GLY A 239 3.28 -4.19 -7.20
N GLY A 240 4.39 -3.53 -7.54
CA GLY A 240 5.65 -4.20 -7.89
C GLY A 240 6.17 -5.09 -6.77
N LEU A 241 6.18 -4.60 -5.54
CA LEU A 241 6.67 -5.34 -4.40
C LEU A 241 5.81 -6.58 -4.13
N PHE A 242 4.48 -6.42 -4.09
CA PHE A 242 3.54 -7.53 -3.93
C PHE A 242 3.70 -8.58 -5.03
N ALA A 243 3.91 -8.12 -6.27
CA ALA A 243 4.15 -9.02 -7.38
C ALA A 243 5.41 -9.87 -7.17
N TRP A 244 6.50 -9.22 -6.74
CA TRP A 244 7.77 -9.88 -6.43
C TRP A 244 7.63 -10.84 -5.24
N GLU A 245 7.04 -10.43 -4.12
CA GLU A 245 6.89 -11.24 -2.91
C GLU A 245 6.16 -12.56 -3.17
N ILE A 246 5.09 -12.56 -3.97
CA ILE A 246 4.38 -13.80 -4.32
C ILE A 246 5.28 -14.77 -5.09
N VAL A 247 6.09 -14.25 -6.01
CA VAL A 247 7.02 -15.07 -6.79
C VAL A 247 8.16 -15.58 -5.91
N ASP A 248 8.66 -14.75 -5.01
CA ASP A 248 9.73 -15.12 -4.08
C ASP A 248 9.26 -16.18 -3.07
N TRP A 249 8.10 -15.96 -2.44
CA TRP A 249 7.42 -16.93 -1.58
C TRP A 249 7.23 -18.28 -2.29
N ALA A 250 6.74 -18.26 -3.54
CA ALA A 250 6.53 -19.48 -4.30
C ALA A 250 7.84 -20.26 -4.50
N ARG A 251 8.95 -19.57 -4.80
CA ARG A 251 10.28 -20.16 -4.97
C ARG A 251 10.77 -20.79 -3.66
N GLN A 252 10.76 -20.02 -2.57
CA GLN A 252 11.20 -20.46 -1.24
C GLN A 252 10.43 -21.72 -0.79
N ARG A 253 9.10 -21.70 -0.92
CA ARG A 253 8.23 -22.82 -0.55
C ARG A 253 8.53 -24.09 -1.35
N THR A 254 8.78 -23.97 -2.66
CA THR A 254 9.16 -25.13 -3.48
C THR A 254 10.54 -25.70 -3.14
N SER A 255 11.52 -24.85 -2.77
CA SER A 255 12.84 -25.35 -2.35
C SER A 255 12.77 -26.14 -1.05
N GLU A 256 12.00 -25.67 -0.07
CA GLU A 256 11.83 -26.34 1.23
C GLU A 256 11.10 -27.69 1.10
N SER A 257 10.04 -27.74 0.29
CA SER A 257 9.31 -28.99 0.00
C SER A 257 10.21 -30.05 -0.66
N THR A 258 11.13 -29.61 -1.52
CA THR A 258 12.08 -30.51 -2.19
C THR A 258 13.14 -31.04 -1.21
N ALA A 259 13.69 -30.16 -0.36
CA ALA A 259 14.67 -30.54 0.66
C ALA A 259 14.09 -31.52 1.71
N SER A 260 12.85 -31.30 2.16
CA SER A 260 12.16 -32.20 3.10
C SER A 260 11.99 -33.62 2.54
N LYS A 261 11.69 -33.74 1.24
CA LYS A 261 11.54 -35.05 0.56
C LYS A 261 12.85 -35.78 0.35
N SER A 262 13.99 -35.08 0.21
CA SER A 262 15.30 -35.74 0.14
C SER A 262 15.74 -36.30 1.49
N THR A 263 15.44 -35.60 2.59
CA THR A 263 15.83 -36.04 3.94
C THR A 263 15.04 -37.27 4.38
N SER A 264 13.74 -37.35 4.08
CA SER A 264 12.91 -38.53 4.45
C SER A 264 13.25 -39.80 3.66
N LYS A 265 13.84 -39.68 2.47
CA LYS A 265 14.36 -40.83 1.71
C LYS A 265 15.73 -41.30 2.20
N GLY A 266 16.52 -40.44 2.82
CA GLY A 266 17.85 -40.77 3.34
C GLY A 266 17.86 -41.52 4.68
N THR A 267 16.76 -41.47 5.45
CA THR A 267 16.63 -42.17 6.75
C THR A 267 16.01 -43.58 6.64
N ARG A 268 15.83 -44.09 5.41
CA ARG A 268 15.29 -45.44 5.14
C ARG A 268 16.34 -46.42 4.59
N ALA A 269 17.62 -46.11 4.74
CA ALA A 269 18.72 -47.03 4.45
C ALA A 269 19.26 -47.66 5.74
#